data_AF-A0A7K7AJ64-F1
#
_entry.id   AF-A0A7K7AJ64-F1
#
_cell.length_a   1.000
_cell.length_b   1.000
_cell.length_c   1.000
_cell.angle_alpha   90.00
_cell.angle_beta   90.00
_cell.angle_gamma   90.00
#
_symmetry.space_group_name_H-M   'P 1'
#
loop_
_entity.id
_entity.type
_entity.pdbx_description
1 polymer ?
#
loop_
_entity_poly.entity_id
_entity_poly.type
_entity_poly.pdbx_seq_one_letter_code
_entity_poly.pdbx_strand_id
1 'polypeptide(L)'
;EYPYHKHVSGFASSLRTSSAEALLPTSVDLANGSRRPARKPAILRKISAAQQLSASEVVTHLGQTVVLASGTLSVLLHCEAVGNPKPTISWAKNGEEVKYNDRLLLQPDDSLQILAPVEADVGFYACNASNALGSDSVSIAVTLAGKPLIKASRATVINTELPAVTADIGSTVKTIKRANVTISCQVAGVPEAEVTWFKNKVKLFSAHHLHDGSLLIANVSLSDQGLYSCKATNPRGEVTESTHLLVLEPPQALPHLEDLTAVLSAFGTTVPSVLTSPSGSKVTVSPGSSVFIGCAVDGHPAPNITWLFAGEPLNLQHRVLAAGHILQVLNTSDALEGEFSCLAENEAGSLTQKTSLAIQEYQWSADKLTACSASCGHKGVQLPQLRCLLDGTEVNASHCKERPKPVLQPVPCNRRDCPSRWMVTSWSSCTRSCGGGIQTRRVTCQRLTAKGNSVPMSNDACAQGSKHPVDTQNCNRQPCVEWVASSWGQCNGPCIGPRLAVQHRQIFCQTKDGTLVSSDQCSALPRPLSTQNCWTEVCGVHWRVSLWTGCTATCGSYGFQSRRVECVHIHTNQPVLEHYCSWRPRPANWQRCNVAPCESST
;
A
#
# COMPACT_ATOMS: atom_id res chain seq x y z
N GLU A 1 3.84 -0.08 -70.53
CA GLU A 1 3.09 -0.30 -71.78
C GLU A 1 1.74 0.38 -71.69
N TYR A 2 1.33 0.92 -72.82
CA TYR A 2 0.18 1.74 -73.17
C TYR A 2 0.06 3.20 -72.68
N PRO A 3 -0.30 4.12 -73.60
CA PRO A 3 0.07 5.53 -73.54
C PRO A 3 -1.17 6.46 -73.56
N TYR A 4 -0.99 7.75 -73.28
CA TYR A 4 -1.59 8.83 -74.07
C TYR A 4 -0.91 10.15 -73.69
N HIS A 5 0.01 10.58 -74.55
CA HIS A 5 0.52 11.95 -74.58
C HIS A 5 -0.59 12.86 -75.12
N LYS A 6 -0.92 13.92 -74.38
CA LYS A 6 -1.39 15.19 -74.95
C LYS A 6 -0.68 16.33 -74.26
N HIS A 7 0.45 16.74 -74.83
CA HIS A 7 0.99 18.07 -74.65
C HIS A 7 -0.01 19.07 -75.25
N VAL A 8 -0.52 19.98 -74.43
CA VAL A 8 -1.12 21.24 -74.91
C VAL A 8 -0.08 22.33 -74.66
N SER A 9 0.83 22.45 -75.62
CA SER A 9 1.68 23.62 -75.80
C SER A 9 0.99 24.56 -76.79
N GLY A 10 0.91 25.85 -76.44
CA GLY A 10 0.59 26.91 -77.39
C GLY A 10 -0.76 27.58 -77.17
N PHE A 11 -0.84 28.48 -76.20
CA PHE A 11 -1.68 29.66 -76.38
C PHE A 11 -0.89 30.65 -77.25
N ALA A 12 -0.90 30.40 -78.56
CA ALA A 12 -0.78 31.46 -79.53
C ALA A 12 -2.11 32.22 -79.47
N SER A 13 -2.12 33.41 -78.87
CA SER A 13 -3.27 34.30 -78.96
C SER A 13 -3.42 34.74 -80.42
N SER A 14 -4.26 34.03 -81.15
CA SER A 14 -4.80 34.47 -82.43
C SER A 14 -5.64 35.72 -82.19
N LEU A 15 -5.04 36.90 -82.29
CA LEU A 15 -5.81 38.12 -82.52
C LEU A 15 -6.24 38.10 -83.98
N ARG A 16 -7.38 37.46 -84.23
CA ARG A 16 -8.21 37.75 -85.39
C ARG A 16 -8.51 39.25 -85.35
N THR A 17 -7.98 39.98 -86.31
CA THR A 17 -8.39 41.35 -86.61
C THR A 17 -9.87 41.33 -87.00
N SER A 18 -10.77 41.57 -86.04
CA SER A 18 -12.14 41.97 -86.34
C SER A 18 -12.17 43.49 -86.44
N SER A 19 -11.91 44.00 -87.64
CA SER A 19 -12.30 45.35 -88.03
C SER A 19 -13.83 45.41 -88.07
N ALA A 20 -14.44 45.79 -86.95
CA ALA A 20 -15.81 46.25 -86.94
C ALA A 20 -15.82 47.68 -87.52
N GLU A 21 -15.86 47.77 -88.85
CA GLU A 21 -16.21 49.01 -89.56
C GLU A 21 -17.64 49.40 -89.15
N ALA A 22 -17.75 50.42 -88.30
CA ALA A 22 -19.01 51.11 -88.10
C ALA A 22 -19.33 51.88 -89.39
N LEU A 23 -20.32 51.37 -90.12
CA LEU A 23 -20.95 51.95 -91.30
C LEU A 23 -21.15 53.48 -91.16
N LEU A 24 -20.50 54.25 -92.03
CA LEU A 24 -20.90 55.62 -92.36
C LEU A 24 -21.88 55.56 -93.54
N PRO A 25 -23.10 56.13 -93.46
CA PRO A 25 -23.88 56.39 -94.64
C PRO A 25 -23.45 57.72 -95.25
N THR A 26 -22.96 57.66 -96.47
CA THR A 26 -22.87 58.79 -97.40
C THR A 26 -24.26 59.12 -97.93
N SER A 27 -24.79 60.31 -97.64
CA SER A 27 -25.72 60.98 -98.57
C SER A 27 -25.59 62.49 -98.43
N VAL A 28 -25.28 63.12 -99.56
CA VAL A 28 -25.29 64.57 -99.77
C VAL A 28 -26.73 64.97 -100.05
N ASP A 29 -27.23 65.97 -99.32
CA ASP A 29 -28.26 66.88 -99.84
C ASP A 29 -28.05 68.28 -99.24
N LEU A 30 -27.81 69.22 -100.15
CA LEU A 30 -27.64 70.65 -99.90
C LEU A 30 -29.00 71.33 -100.02
N ALA A 31 -29.66 71.61 -98.90
CA ALA A 31 -30.54 72.77 -98.71
C ALA A 31 -30.92 72.93 -97.23
N ASN A 32 -30.72 74.14 -96.70
CA ASN A 32 -31.15 74.65 -95.39
C ASN A 32 -30.50 74.07 -94.12
N GLY A 33 -29.66 74.89 -93.48
CA GLY A 33 -29.45 74.90 -92.02
C GLY A 33 -28.95 73.60 -91.38
N SER A 34 -27.78 73.13 -91.82
CA SER A 34 -27.12 71.90 -91.34
C SER A 34 -26.96 71.83 -89.81
N ARG A 35 -27.78 71.01 -89.14
CA ARG A 35 -27.44 70.40 -87.85
C ARG A 35 -27.08 68.95 -88.10
N ARG A 36 -25.82 68.57 -87.81
CA ARG A 36 -25.37 67.15 -87.83
C ARG A 36 -26.36 66.27 -87.03
N PRO A 37 -26.59 65.00 -87.39
CA PRO A 37 -27.52 64.13 -86.66
C PRO A 37 -27.08 63.96 -85.21
N ALA A 38 -28.03 64.05 -84.29
CA ALA A 38 -27.80 63.97 -82.86
C ALA A 38 -27.33 62.55 -82.49
N ARG A 39 -26.18 62.41 -81.82
CA ARG A 39 -25.54 61.12 -81.51
C ARG A 39 -25.14 61.07 -80.04
N LYS A 40 -25.55 60.00 -79.33
CA LYS A 40 -25.10 59.73 -77.96
C LYS A 40 -23.57 59.60 -77.89
N PRO A 41 -22.92 59.94 -76.77
CA PRO A 41 -21.48 59.77 -76.63
C PRO A 41 -21.10 58.30 -76.82
N ALA A 42 -19.97 58.07 -77.47
CA ALA A 42 -19.34 56.76 -77.57
C ALA A 42 -17.83 56.95 -77.37
N ILE A 43 -17.27 56.31 -76.35
CA ILE A 43 -15.83 56.34 -76.10
C ILE A 43 -15.14 55.38 -77.06
N LEU A 44 -14.12 55.87 -77.76
CA LEU A 44 -13.31 55.10 -78.70
C LEU A 44 -12.39 54.16 -77.92
N ARG A 45 -12.86 52.91 -77.75
CA ARG A 45 -12.09 51.83 -77.12
C ARG A 45 -11.04 51.30 -78.10
N LYS A 46 -9.89 51.98 -78.20
CA LYS A 46 -8.73 51.47 -78.95
C LYS A 46 -8.11 50.31 -78.16
N ILE A 47 -8.19 49.08 -78.68
CA ILE A 47 -7.53 47.92 -78.09
C ILE A 47 -6.05 47.97 -78.49
N SER A 48 -5.28 48.78 -77.79
CA SER A 48 -3.84 48.87 -77.96
C SER A 48 -3.20 48.63 -76.59
N ALA A 49 -2.26 47.68 -76.49
CA ALA A 49 -1.46 47.52 -75.29
C ALA A 49 -0.80 48.87 -74.93
N ALA A 50 -0.65 49.18 -73.64
CA ALA A 50 0.03 50.41 -73.21
C ALA A 50 1.36 50.55 -73.96
N GLN A 51 1.49 51.61 -74.75
CA GLN A 51 2.66 51.81 -75.58
C GLN A 51 3.66 52.60 -74.74
N GLN A 52 4.66 51.91 -74.21
CA GLN A 52 5.70 52.53 -73.40
C GLN A 52 6.60 53.38 -74.31
N LEU A 53 6.35 54.70 -74.32
CA LEU A 53 7.08 55.66 -75.16
C LEU A 53 8.53 55.85 -74.69
N SER A 54 8.78 55.68 -73.38
CA SER A 54 10.11 55.64 -72.77
C SER A 54 10.07 54.96 -71.39
N ALA A 55 11.22 54.73 -70.75
CA ALA A 55 11.28 54.14 -69.41
C ALA A 55 10.55 54.96 -68.31
N SER A 56 10.23 56.23 -68.58
CA SER A 56 9.69 57.18 -67.60
C SER A 56 8.32 57.77 -67.96
N GLU A 57 7.83 57.59 -69.19
CA GLU A 57 6.53 58.11 -69.63
C GLU A 57 5.66 57.01 -70.25
N VAL A 58 4.45 56.84 -69.72
CA VAL A 58 3.53 55.78 -70.11
C VAL A 58 2.25 56.38 -70.71
N VAL A 59 1.92 56.02 -71.94
CA VAL A 59 0.62 56.35 -72.56
C VAL A 59 -0.19 55.07 -72.69
N THR A 60 -1.43 55.10 -72.23
CA THR A 60 -2.31 53.94 -72.25
C THR A 60 -3.74 54.30 -72.64
N HIS A 61 -4.38 53.39 -73.36
CA HIS A 61 -5.79 53.48 -73.73
C HIS A 61 -6.64 52.74 -72.70
N LEU A 62 -7.84 53.26 -72.48
CA LEU A 62 -8.77 52.73 -71.49
C LEU A 62 -9.28 51.33 -71.87
N GLY A 63 -9.43 50.46 -70.86
CA GLY A 63 -9.97 49.11 -71.02
C GLY A 63 -9.07 47.96 -70.55
N GLN A 64 -7.81 48.21 -70.18
CA GLN A 64 -6.90 47.22 -69.59
C GLN A 64 -6.09 47.81 -68.43
N THR A 65 -5.72 47.00 -67.44
CA THR A 65 -4.87 47.43 -66.31
C THR A 65 -3.52 47.95 -66.79
N VAL A 66 -3.12 49.13 -66.31
CA VAL A 66 -1.77 49.68 -66.50
C VAL A 66 -0.95 49.49 -65.23
N VAL A 67 0.27 48.97 -65.39
CA VAL A 67 1.21 48.75 -64.30
C VAL A 67 2.38 49.73 -64.47
N LEU A 68 2.54 50.63 -63.50
CA LEU A 68 3.54 51.70 -63.54
C LEU A 68 4.80 51.27 -62.78
N ALA A 69 5.96 51.36 -63.41
CA ALA A 69 7.22 51.05 -62.72
C ALA A 69 7.58 52.12 -61.68
N SER A 70 8.28 51.73 -60.61
CA SER A 70 8.93 52.70 -59.71
C SER A 70 9.87 53.60 -60.52
N GLY A 71 9.74 54.92 -60.35
CA GLY A 71 10.47 55.92 -61.14
C GLY A 71 9.77 56.39 -62.43
N THR A 72 8.51 55.96 -62.66
CA THR A 72 7.66 56.58 -63.71
C THR A 72 7.48 58.07 -63.40
N LEU A 73 7.78 58.94 -64.36
CA LEU A 73 7.69 60.39 -64.23
C LEU A 73 6.30 60.91 -64.65
N SER A 74 5.66 60.27 -65.63
CA SER A 74 4.28 60.59 -65.99
C SER A 74 3.53 59.40 -66.59
N VAL A 75 2.23 59.31 -66.33
CA VAL A 75 1.30 58.44 -67.07
C VAL A 75 0.16 59.27 -67.64
N LEU A 76 -0.18 59.03 -68.90
CA LEU A 76 -1.31 59.65 -69.58
C LEU A 76 -2.37 58.58 -69.86
N LEU A 77 -3.54 58.74 -69.25
CA LEU A 77 -4.73 57.94 -69.47
C LEU A 77 -5.53 58.59 -70.59
N HIS A 78 -5.38 58.07 -71.81
CA HIS A 78 -5.97 58.69 -72.98
C HIS A 78 -7.46 58.34 -73.11
N CYS A 79 -8.32 59.37 -73.18
CA CYS A 79 -9.76 59.21 -73.40
C CYS A 79 -10.24 60.03 -74.59
N GLU A 80 -10.79 59.35 -75.59
CA GLU A 80 -11.32 60.00 -76.79
C GLU A 80 -12.78 59.57 -76.97
N ALA A 81 -13.72 60.52 -77.03
CA ALA A 81 -15.14 60.23 -77.23
C ALA A 81 -15.72 61.00 -78.41
N VAL A 82 -16.59 60.33 -79.17
CA VAL A 82 -17.34 60.91 -80.27
C VAL A 82 -18.82 61.06 -79.91
N GLY A 83 -19.44 62.15 -80.35
CA GLY A 83 -20.86 62.41 -80.09
C GLY A 83 -21.26 63.77 -80.66
N ASN A 84 -22.56 63.98 -80.82
CA ASN A 84 -23.08 65.25 -81.32
C ASN A 84 -24.36 65.62 -80.54
N PRO A 85 -24.36 66.68 -79.70
CA PRO A 85 -23.27 67.63 -79.45
C PRO A 85 -21.97 66.98 -78.89
N LYS A 86 -20.81 67.65 -79.08
CA LYS A 86 -19.50 67.16 -78.61
C LYS A 86 -19.62 66.75 -77.13
N PRO A 87 -19.29 65.50 -76.75
CA PRO A 87 -19.38 65.06 -75.38
C PRO A 87 -18.44 65.85 -74.47
N THR A 88 -18.87 66.08 -73.23
CA THR A 88 -18.01 66.56 -72.14
C THR A 88 -17.41 65.36 -71.43
N ILE A 89 -16.10 65.39 -71.20
CA ILE A 89 -15.37 64.35 -70.48
C ILE A 89 -15.21 64.74 -69.02
N SER A 90 -15.41 63.77 -68.13
CA SER A 90 -15.13 63.86 -66.70
C SER A 90 -14.45 62.59 -66.24
N TRP A 91 -13.59 62.70 -65.22
CA TRP A 91 -12.86 61.56 -64.67
C TRP A 91 -13.31 61.26 -63.26
N ALA A 92 -13.52 59.98 -62.95
CA ALA A 92 -13.78 59.50 -61.61
C ALA A 92 -12.71 58.49 -61.19
N LYS A 93 -12.21 58.58 -59.96
CA LYS A 93 -11.34 57.61 -59.34
C LYS A 93 -12.09 56.87 -58.24
N ASN A 94 -12.15 55.55 -58.32
CA ASN A 94 -12.87 54.69 -57.38
C ASN A 94 -14.34 55.12 -57.18
N GLY A 95 -14.97 55.67 -58.22
CA GLY A 95 -16.35 56.14 -58.21
C GLY A 95 -16.54 57.60 -57.78
N GLU A 96 -15.52 58.26 -57.24
CA GLU A 96 -15.56 59.68 -56.87
C GLU A 96 -14.93 60.56 -57.94
N GLU A 97 -15.45 61.77 -58.13
CA GLU A 97 -14.90 62.71 -59.12
C GLU A 97 -13.43 63.07 -58.81
N VAL A 98 -12.57 63.03 -59.83
CA VAL A 98 -11.15 63.35 -59.67
C VAL A 98 -10.98 64.83 -59.36
N LYS A 99 -10.38 65.12 -58.20
CA LYS A 99 -9.93 66.47 -57.85
C LYS A 99 -8.57 66.74 -58.47
N TYR A 100 -8.52 67.58 -59.49
CA TYR A 100 -7.29 67.99 -60.16
C TYR A 100 -6.39 68.82 -59.24
N ASN A 101 -5.07 68.63 -59.37
CA ASN A 101 -4.04 69.30 -58.58
C ASN A 101 -2.72 69.33 -59.37
N ASP A 102 -1.62 69.79 -58.75
CA ASP A 102 -0.31 69.91 -59.40
C ASP A 102 0.26 68.58 -59.95
N ARG A 103 -0.30 67.43 -59.56
CA ARG A 103 0.09 66.09 -60.02
C ARG A 103 -0.94 65.43 -60.95
N LEU A 104 -2.23 65.64 -60.73
CA LEU A 104 -3.32 65.07 -61.52
C LEU A 104 -3.91 66.18 -62.41
N LEU A 105 -3.53 66.16 -63.69
CA LEU A 105 -3.80 67.23 -64.65
C LEU A 105 -4.74 66.73 -65.75
N LEU A 106 -5.81 67.50 -66.01
CA LEU A 106 -6.62 67.31 -67.22
C LEU A 106 -5.91 67.98 -68.40
N GLN A 107 -5.61 67.20 -69.44
CA GLN A 107 -4.97 67.69 -70.64
C GLN A 107 -5.98 68.33 -71.61
N PRO A 108 -5.53 69.17 -72.56
CA PRO A 108 -6.42 69.82 -73.54
C PRO A 108 -7.20 68.85 -74.45
N ASP A 109 -6.74 67.61 -74.58
CA ASP A 109 -7.40 66.53 -75.32
C ASP A 109 -8.34 65.69 -74.43
N ASP A 110 -8.70 66.18 -73.24
CA ASP A 110 -9.55 65.53 -72.24
C ASP A 110 -8.93 64.28 -71.58
N SER A 111 -7.65 63.98 -71.86
CA SER A 111 -6.89 62.90 -71.21
C SER A 111 -6.47 63.26 -69.79
N LEU A 112 -6.39 62.27 -68.89
CA LEU A 112 -5.90 62.48 -67.53
C LEU A 112 -4.41 62.15 -67.45
N GLN A 113 -3.57 63.13 -67.09
CA GLN A 113 -2.16 62.93 -66.81
C GLN A 113 -1.90 62.86 -65.31
N ILE A 114 -1.16 61.85 -64.87
CA ILE A 114 -0.69 61.71 -63.48
C ILE A 114 0.83 61.82 -63.49
N LEU A 115 1.36 62.84 -62.80
CA LEU A 115 2.79 63.08 -62.65
C LEU A 115 3.34 62.39 -61.41
N ALA A 116 4.53 61.80 -61.54
CA ALA A 116 5.26 61.09 -60.49
C ALA A 116 4.35 60.17 -59.63
N PRO A 117 3.63 59.21 -60.24
CA PRO A 117 2.61 58.39 -59.59
C PRO A 117 3.12 57.73 -58.30
N VAL A 118 2.31 57.83 -57.23
CA VAL A 118 2.59 57.24 -55.91
C VAL A 118 1.53 56.20 -55.52
N GLU A 119 1.70 55.52 -54.39
CA GLU A 119 0.74 54.49 -53.93
C GLU A 119 -0.69 55.04 -53.80
N ALA A 120 -0.84 56.30 -53.38
CA ALA A 120 -2.13 56.96 -53.30
C ALA A 120 -2.83 57.10 -54.67
N ASP A 121 -2.09 57.03 -55.79
CA ASP A 121 -2.62 57.10 -57.16
C ASP A 121 -3.13 55.76 -57.67
N VAL A 122 -2.92 54.66 -56.95
CA VAL A 122 -3.48 53.35 -57.30
C VAL A 122 -5.02 53.40 -57.21
N GLY A 123 -5.70 52.81 -58.20
CA GLY A 123 -7.15 52.73 -58.20
C GLY A 123 -7.76 52.55 -59.58
N PHE A 124 -9.09 52.56 -59.62
CA PHE A 124 -9.88 52.46 -60.85
C PHE A 124 -10.25 53.84 -61.34
N TYR A 125 -9.70 54.24 -62.48
CA TYR A 125 -10.00 55.51 -63.14
C TYR A 125 -11.04 55.25 -64.23
N ALA A 126 -12.16 55.95 -64.17
CA ALA A 126 -13.22 55.91 -65.16
C ALA A 126 -13.27 57.23 -65.93
N CYS A 127 -13.19 57.14 -67.25
CA CYS A 127 -13.54 58.26 -68.13
C CYS A 127 -15.03 58.20 -68.43
N ASN A 128 -15.73 59.28 -68.13
CA ASN A 128 -17.16 59.44 -68.33
C ASN A 128 -17.41 60.52 -69.40
N ALA A 129 -17.93 60.10 -70.55
CA ALA A 129 -18.32 60.99 -71.64
C ALA A 129 -19.83 61.23 -71.62
N SER A 130 -20.27 62.47 -71.55
CA SER A 130 -21.71 62.82 -71.47
C SER A 130 -22.11 63.92 -72.45
N ASN A 131 -23.32 63.84 -72.99
CA ASN A 131 -23.98 64.94 -73.70
C ASN A 131 -25.50 64.91 -73.43
N ALA A 132 -26.27 65.82 -74.01
CA ALA A 132 -27.72 65.92 -73.80
C ALA A 132 -28.52 64.65 -74.15
N LEU A 133 -27.95 63.67 -74.85
CA LEU A 133 -28.61 62.45 -75.29
C LEU A 133 -28.26 61.21 -74.44
N GLY A 134 -27.24 61.30 -73.58
CA GLY A 134 -26.81 60.20 -72.70
C GLY A 134 -25.34 60.26 -72.33
N SER A 135 -24.81 59.13 -71.84
CA SER A 135 -23.42 58.96 -71.43
C SER A 135 -22.85 57.60 -71.83
N ASP A 136 -21.53 57.53 -71.94
CA ASP A 136 -20.74 56.31 -72.04
C ASP A 136 -19.58 56.38 -71.04
N SER A 137 -19.12 55.24 -70.52
CA SER A 137 -18.02 55.17 -69.58
C SER A 137 -17.11 53.97 -69.84
N VAL A 138 -15.82 54.13 -69.55
CA VAL A 138 -14.84 53.04 -69.58
C VAL A 138 -13.80 53.27 -68.49
N SER A 139 -13.41 52.18 -67.82
CA SER A 139 -12.47 52.21 -66.72
C SER A 139 -11.12 51.58 -67.08
N ILE A 140 -10.11 52.01 -66.34
CA ILE A 140 -8.75 51.46 -66.31
C ILE A 140 -8.34 51.27 -64.86
N ALA A 141 -7.73 50.14 -64.54
CA ALA A 141 -7.06 49.96 -63.26
C ALA A 141 -5.62 50.46 -63.38
N VAL A 142 -5.25 51.42 -62.55
CA VAL A 142 -3.88 51.91 -62.41
C VAL A 142 -3.27 51.27 -61.17
N THR A 143 -2.16 50.57 -61.34
CA THR A 143 -1.41 49.94 -60.24
C THR A 143 0.10 50.19 -60.37
N LEU A 144 0.84 50.03 -59.29
CA LEU A 144 2.30 50.16 -59.27
C LEU A 144 2.98 48.79 -59.35
N ALA A 145 4.02 48.66 -60.17
CA ALA A 145 4.92 47.53 -60.12
C ALA A 145 5.81 47.64 -58.88
N GLY A 146 5.83 46.58 -58.09
CA GLY A 146 6.57 46.53 -56.84
C GLY A 146 7.23 45.18 -56.61
N LYS A 147 8.09 45.13 -55.59
CA LYS A 147 8.55 43.86 -55.03
C LYS A 147 7.35 43.04 -54.56
N PRO A 148 7.42 41.70 -54.60
CA PRO A 148 6.34 40.89 -54.07
C PRO A 148 6.15 41.13 -52.57
N LEU A 149 4.95 40.86 -52.09
CA LEU A 149 4.54 40.88 -50.70
C LEU A 149 4.11 39.47 -50.30
N ILE A 150 4.57 39.03 -49.13
CA ILE A 150 4.15 37.77 -48.51
C ILE A 150 3.27 38.09 -47.31
N LYS A 151 2.07 37.50 -47.26
CA LYS A 151 1.20 37.61 -46.09
C LYS A 151 1.59 36.56 -45.05
N ALA A 152 2.19 37.00 -43.95
CA ALA A 152 2.63 36.13 -42.86
C ALA A 152 1.59 36.06 -41.72
N SER A 153 1.40 34.86 -41.14
CA SER A 153 0.36 34.60 -40.11
C SER A 153 0.82 34.82 -38.67
N ARG A 154 2.13 34.69 -38.36
CA ARG A 154 2.72 34.83 -37.01
C ARG A 154 2.04 33.97 -35.91
N ALA A 155 1.27 32.96 -36.29
CA ALA A 155 0.57 32.06 -35.39
C ALA A 155 1.48 30.93 -34.89
N THR A 156 1.14 30.33 -33.75
CA THR A 156 1.70 29.04 -33.33
C THR A 156 0.65 27.97 -33.56
N VAL A 157 0.94 27.01 -34.44
CA VAL A 157 0.06 25.90 -34.80
C VAL A 157 0.61 24.64 -34.15
N ILE A 158 -0.11 24.09 -33.18
CA ILE A 158 0.25 22.83 -32.52
C ILE A 158 -0.76 21.78 -32.97
N ASN A 159 -0.27 20.69 -33.56
CA ASN A 159 -1.11 19.56 -33.93
C ASN A 159 -0.52 18.23 -33.46
N THR A 160 -1.27 17.53 -32.63
CA THR A 160 -0.86 16.24 -32.06
C THR A 160 -1.60 15.06 -32.70
N GLU A 161 -2.35 15.29 -33.78
CA GLU A 161 -3.18 14.28 -34.43
C GLU A 161 -2.79 14.05 -35.91
N LEU A 162 -3.00 12.82 -36.40
CA LEU A 162 -2.81 12.48 -37.82
C LEU A 162 -4.08 12.82 -38.62
N PRO A 163 -4.00 13.07 -39.95
CA PRO A 163 -2.85 12.82 -40.81
C PRO A 163 -2.09 14.07 -41.30
N ALA A 164 -2.64 15.28 -41.15
CA ALA A 164 -2.08 16.46 -41.81
C ALA A 164 -2.26 17.76 -41.03
N VAL A 165 -1.33 18.69 -41.25
CA VAL A 165 -1.31 20.06 -40.71
C VAL A 165 -1.20 21.04 -41.86
N THR A 166 -2.02 22.07 -41.86
CA THR A 166 -1.88 23.22 -42.76
C THR A 166 -1.53 24.45 -41.95
N ALA A 167 -0.54 25.21 -42.43
CA ALA A 167 -0.15 26.47 -41.80
C ALA A 167 0.26 27.50 -42.86
N ASP A 168 0.00 28.77 -42.57
CA ASP A 168 0.49 29.87 -43.40
C ASP A 168 1.96 30.20 -43.04
N ILE A 169 2.71 30.71 -44.02
CA ILE A 169 4.09 31.17 -43.83
C ILE A 169 4.20 32.20 -42.69
N GLY A 170 5.33 32.19 -41.97
CA GLY A 170 5.55 33.04 -40.81
C GLY A 170 5.02 32.47 -39.50
N SER A 171 4.48 31.25 -39.51
CA SER A 171 3.99 30.55 -38.32
C SER A 171 5.12 29.77 -37.62
N THR A 172 4.87 29.34 -36.38
CA THR A 172 5.62 28.26 -35.73
C THR A 172 4.74 27.01 -35.71
N VAL A 173 5.13 25.97 -36.44
CA VAL A 173 4.39 24.71 -36.54
C VAL A 173 5.04 23.67 -35.64
N LYS A 174 4.28 23.13 -34.70
CA LYS A 174 4.66 21.98 -33.89
C LYS A 174 3.77 20.80 -34.25
N THR A 175 4.34 19.68 -34.68
CA THR A 175 3.55 18.51 -35.07
C THR A 175 4.19 17.20 -34.66
N ILE A 176 3.38 16.14 -34.53
CA ILE A 176 3.88 14.78 -34.31
C ILE A 176 4.55 14.16 -35.55
N LYS A 177 5.44 13.18 -35.33
CA LYS A 177 6.02 12.34 -36.39
C LYS A 177 4.93 11.71 -37.27
N ARG A 178 5.27 11.45 -38.54
CA ARG A 178 4.41 10.87 -39.59
C ARG A 178 3.27 11.74 -40.09
N ALA A 179 3.03 12.91 -39.48
CA ALA A 179 2.10 13.89 -40.01
C ALA A 179 2.63 14.47 -41.33
N ASN A 180 1.70 14.88 -42.20
CA ASN A 180 2.00 15.63 -43.40
C ASN A 180 1.81 17.13 -43.13
N VAL A 181 2.86 17.94 -43.30
CA VAL A 181 2.77 19.39 -43.08
C VAL A 181 2.72 20.11 -44.41
N THR A 182 1.68 20.89 -44.63
CA THR A 182 1.53 21.78 -45.78
C THR A 182 1.71 23.23 -45.32
N ILE A 183 2.70 23.92 -45.88
CA ILE A 183 2.94 25.34 -45.62
C ILE A 183 2.49 26.15 -46.84
N SER A 184 1.46 26.98 -46.67
CA SER A 184 0.97 27.87 -47.72
C SER A 184 1.75 29.18 -47.72
N CYS A 185 2.11 29.66 -48.90
CA CYS A 185 2.76 30.96 -49.08
C CYS A 185 1.90 31.85 -49.97
N GLN A 186 1.13 32.74 -49.35
CA GLN A 186 0.26 33.68 -50.05
C GLN A 186 1.09 34.88 -50.53
N VAL A 187 1.35 34.92 -51.83
CA VAL A 187 2.18 35.95 -52.48
C VAL A 187 1.31 36.86 -53.34
N ALA A 188 1.48 38.17 -53.15
CA ALA A 188 0.91 39.19 -54.02
C ALA A 188 2.04 39.99 -54.66
N GLY A 189 1.96 40.27 -55.96
CA GLY A 189 2.97 41.07 -56.64
C GLY A 189 2.61 41.33 -58.10
N VAL A 190 3.03 42.48 -58.61
CA VAL A 190 2.87 42.84 -60.03
C VAL A 190 4.24 43.26 -60.58
N PRO A 191 4.81 42.54 -61.56
CA PRO A 191 4.33 41.26 -62.13
C PRO A 191 4.25 40.13 -61.10
N GLU A 192 3.47 39.09 -61.43
CA GLU A 192 3.33 37.88 -60.62
C GLU A 192 4.72 37.28 -60.30
N ALA A 193 4.89 36.82 -59.06
CA ALA A 193 6.19 36.41 -58.54
C ALA A 193 6.33 34.88 -58.54
N GLU A 194 7.53 34.40 -58.86
CA GLU A 194 7.88 32.98 -58.75
C GLU A 194 8.24 32.63 -57.31
N VAL A 195 7.67 31.53 -56.80
CA VAL A 195 7.91 31.03 -55.44
C VAL A 195 8.99 29.96 -55.44
N THR A 196 9.96 30.13 -54.56
CA THR A 196 11.04 29.15 -54.32
C THR A 196 11.16 28.84 -52.83
N TRP A 197 11.23 27.55 -52.49
CA TRP A 197 11.30 27.09 -51.10
C TRP A 197 12.72 26.73 -50.67
N PHE A 198 13.02 26.99 -49.40
CA PHE A 198 14.31 26.68 -48.78
C PHE A 198 14.10 26.01 -47.42
N LYS A 199 14.93 25.02 -47.08
CA LYS A 199 15.08 24.49 -45.72
C LYS A 199 16.46 24.85 -45.20
N ASN A 200 16.54 25.56 -44.09
CA ASN A 200 17.81 25.99 -43.49
C ASN A 200 18.76 26.65 -44.51
N LYS A 201 18.21 27.53 -45.36
CA LYS A 201 18.90 28.23 -46.47
C LYS A 201 19.29 27.37 -47.69
N VAL A 202 19.00 26.08 -47.68
CA VAL A 202 19.22 25.18 -48.83
C VAL A 202 17.96 25.13 -49.67
N LYS A 203 18.07 25.41 -50.97
CA LYS A 203 16.93 25.40 -51.92
C LYS A 203 16.36 23.98 -52.01
N LEU A 204 15.05 23.85 -51.88
CA LEU A 204 14.32 22.60 -52.03
C LEU A 204 13.96 22.34 -53.50
N PHE A 205 13.82 21.06 -53.87
CA PHE A 205 13.39 20.66 -55.20
C PHE A 205 11.87 20.81 -55.36
N SER A 206 11.43 21.17 -56.57
CA SER A 206 10.02 21.42 -56.92
C SER A 206 9.10 20.19 -56.78
N ALA A 207 9.65 18.99 -56.59
CA ALA A 207 8.87 17.77 -56.36
C ALA A 207 8.08 17.78 -55.04
N HIS A 208 8.33 18.74 -54.15
CA HIS A 208 7.59 18.92 -52.90
C HIS A 208 6.56 20.06 -52.97
N HIS A 209 6.42 20.69 -54.14
CA HIS A 209 5.47 21.78 -54.34
C HIS A 209 4.12 21.22 -54.80
N LEU A 210 3.05 21.73 -54.21
CA LEU A 210 1.69 21.50 -54.68
C LEU A 210 1.39 22.43 -55.86
N HIS A 211 0.29 22.15 -56.58
CA HIS A 211 -0.12 22.92 -57.76
C HIS A 211 -0.38 24.41 -57.48
N ASP A 212 -0.68 24.77 -56.23
CA ASP A 212 -0.94 26.12 -55.75
C ASP A 212 0.34 26.84 -55.24
N GLY A 213 1.51 26.21 -55.32
CA GLY A 213 2.78 26.77 -54.83
C GLY A 213 3.07 26.52 -53.34
N SER A 214 2.16 25.83 -52.63
CA SER A 214 2.37 25.42 -51.24
C SER A 214 3.42 24.32 -51.11
N LEU A 215 4.14 24.26 -49.99
CA LEU A 215 5.13 23.23 -49.71
C LEU A 215 4.50 22.07 -48.92
N LEU A 216 4.62 20.84 -49.42
CA LEU A 216 4.25 19.62 -48.71
C LEU A 216 5.50 18.91 -48.16
N ILE A 217 5.51 18.70 -46.84
CA ILE A 217 6.48 17.88 -46.13
C ILE A 217 5.74 16.62 -45.65
N ALA A 218 5.88 15.53 -46.40
CA ALA A 218 5.18 14.30 -46.11
C ALA A 218 5.93 13.45 -45.07
N ASN A 219 5.18 12.75 -44.21
CA ASN A 219 5.72 11.79 -43.23
C ASN A 219 6.87 12.37 -42.40
N VAL A 220 6.59 13.50 -41.73
CA VAL A 220 7.59 14.28 -40.99
C VAL A 220 8.35 13.44 -39.97
N SER A 221 9.66 13.65 -39.90
CA SER A 221 10.60 13.05 -38.95
C SER A 221 11.43 14.10 -38.22
N LEU A 222 12.18 13.74 -37.18
CA LEU A 222 13.03 14.70 -36.45
C LEU A 222 14.03 15.44 -37.34
N SER A 223 14.52 14.82 -38.41
CA SER A 223 15.46 15.46 -39.34
C SER A 223 14.80 16.54 -40.21
N ASP A 224 13.47 16.59 -40.24
CA ASP A 224 12.67 17.60 -40.92
C ASP A 224 12.53 18.89 -40.13
N GLN A 225 12.86 18.88 -38.83
CA GLN A 225 12.91 20.07 -38.01
C GLN A 225 13.84 21.14 -38.62
N GLY A 226 13.37 22.39 -38.63
CA GLY A 226 14.16 23.50 -39.16
C GLY A 226 13.33 24.68 -39.64
N LEU A 227 14.03 25.60 -40.30
CA LEU A 227 13.47 26.84 -40.84
C LEU A 227 13.12 26.67 -42.31
N TYR A 228 11.83 26.72 -42.63
CA TYR A 228 11.30 26.65 -43.99
C TYR A 228 10.98 28.05 -44.49
N SER A 229 11.65 28.47 -45.56
CA SER A 229 11.53 29.83 -46.08
C SER A 229 10.92 29.83 -47.48
N CYS A 230 9.88 30.64 -47.65
CA CYS A 230 9.30 30.95 -48.95
C CYS A 230 9.95 32.23 -49.47
N LYS A 231 10.64 32.14 -50.61
CA LYS A 231 11.22 33.27 -51.32
C LYS A 231 10.42 33.54 -52.59
N ALA A 232 9.79 34.71 -52.66
CA ALA A 232 9.06 35.19 -53.82
C ALA A 232 9.93 36.16 -54.61
N THR A 233 10.02 35.96 -55.93
CA THR A 233 10.88 36.77 -56.81
C THR A 233 10.12 37.23 -58.05
N ASN A 234 10.19 38.52 -58.35
CA ASN A 234 9.73 39.09 -59.61
C ASN A 234 10.81 40.04 -60.18
N PRO A 235 10.64 40.63 -61.38
CA PRO A 235 11.64 41.54 -61.96
C PRO A 235 11.90 42.82 -61.14
N ARG A 236 11.07 43.14 -60.14
CA ARG A 236 11.23 44.30 -59.26
C ARG A 236 11.96 43.96 -57.97
N GLY A 237 12.16 42.69 -57.67
CA GLY A 237 13.01 42.21 -56.60
C GLY A 237 12.48 40.95 -55.93
N GLU A 238 12.99 40.70 -54.73
CA GLU A 238 12.71 39.50 -53.94
C GLU A 238 12.29 39.85 -52.52
N VAL A 239 11.45 39.00 -51.94
CA VAL A 239 11.09 39.00 -50.51
C VAL A 239 11.15 37.56 -49.99
N THR A 240 11.46 37.39 -48.72
CA THR A 240 11.54 36.07 -48.07
C THR A 240 10.87 36.13 -46.71
N GLU A 241 10.07 35.11 -46.40
CA GLU A 241 9.48 34.89 -45.08
C GLU A 241 9.65 33.42 -44.68
N SER A 242 9.62 33.15 -43.38
CA SER A 242 10.02 31.84 -42.84
C SER A 242 9.07 31.30 -41.77
N THR A 243 8.82 30.00 -41.81
CA THR A 243 8.09 29.21 -40.81
C THR A 243 9.07 28.28 -40.09
N HIS A 244 8.96 28.19 -38.77
CA HIS A 244 9.69 27.21 -37.97
C HIS A 244 8.88 25.92 -37.85
N LEU A 245 9.46 24.78 -38.25
CA LEU A 245 8.87 23.46 -38.01
C LEU A 245 9.60 22.79 -36.83
N LEU A 246 8.85 22.39 -35.81
CA LEU A 246 9.31 21.60 -34.67
C LEU A 246 8.56 20.26 -34.66
N VAL A 247 9.28 19.17 -34.42
CA VAL A 247 8.72 17.82 -34.45
C VAL A 247 8.62 17.29 -33.03
N LEU A 248 7.43 16.82 -32.69
CA LEU A 248 7.06 16.33 -31.38
C LEU A 248 6.97 14.80 -31.40
N GLU A 249 7.31 14.20 -30.27
CA GLU A 249 7.16 12.78 -30.01
C GLU A 249 6.44 12.60 -28.67
N PRO A 250 5.25 11.97 -28.67
CA PRO A 250 4.55 11.68 -27.42
C PRO A 250 5.39 10.76 -26.54
N PRO A 251 5.21 10.80 -25.21
CA PRO A 251 5.97 9.96 -24.32
C PRO A 251 5.72 8.48 -24.63
N GLN A 252 6.78 7.70 -24.78
CA GLN A 252 6.73 6.27 -25.09
C GLN A 252 7.48 5.44 -24.05
N ALA A 253 6.94 4.27 -23.75
CA ALA A 253 7.56 3.32 -22.83
C ALA A 253 8.79 2.68 -23.49
N LEU A 254 9.93 2.68 -22.80
CA LEU A 254 11.10 1.92 -23.24
C LEU A 254 10.88 0.42 -22.95
N PRO A 255 11.11 -0.47 -23.94
CA PRO A 255 10.76 -1.88 -23.85
C PRO A 255 11.70 -2.71 -22.95
N HIS A 256 12.94 -2.27 -22.72
CA HIS A 256 13.94 -3.03 -21.96
C HIS A 256 14.54 -2.23 -20.79
N LEU A 257 14.65 -2.87 -19.63
CA LEU A 257 15.22 -2.29 -18.41
C LEU A 257 16.71 -1.95 -18.56
N GLU A 258 17.44 -2.56 -19.49
CA GLU A 258 18.85 -2.22 -19.76
C GLU A 258 19.00 -0.84 -20.41
N ASP A 259 18.02 -0.35 -21.18
CA ASP A 259 18.08 0.98 -21.80
C ASP A 259 17.90 2.12 -20.77
N LEU A 260 17.32 1.83 -19.60
CA LEU A 260 17.33 2.74 -18.45
C LEU A 260 18.76 3.01 -17.97
N THR A 261 19.69 2.06 -18.07
CA THR A 261 21.08 2.29 -17.65
C THR A 261 21.76 3.34 -18.52
N ALA A 262 21.46 3.39 -19.83
CA ALA A 262 21.96 4.42 -20.73
C ALA A 262 21.40 5.81 -20.36
N VAL A 263 20.09 5.91 -20.11
CA VAL A 263 19.44 7.15 -19.64
C VAL A 263 20.02 7.59 -18.28
N LEU A 264 20.14 6.69 -17.31
CA LEU A 264 20.67 6.99 -15.96
C LEU A 264 22.17 7.30 -15.95
N SER A 265 22.94 6.72 -16.87
CA SER A 265 24.37 6.98 -17.06
C SER A 265 24.63 8.37 -17.66
N ALA A 266 23.74 8.86 -18.53
CA ALA A 266 23.81 10.22 -19.08
C ALA A 266 23.66 11.30 -17.98
N PHE A 267 23.01 10.95 -16.87
CA PHE A 267 22.86 11.81 -15.68
C PHE A 267 23.87 11.48 -14.56
N GLY A 268 24.88 10.64 -14.81
CA GLY A 268 26.00 10.39 -13.89
C GLY A 268 25.67 9.60 -12.62
N THR A 269 24.61 8.75 -12.66
CA THR A 269 24.14 8.00 -11.50
C THR A 269 24.44 6.49 -11.60
N THR A 270 24.83 5.86 -10.49
CA THR A 270 24.97 4.39 -10.40
C THR A 270 23.60 3.75 -10.22
N VAL A 271 23.21 2.85 -11.12
CA VAL A 271 21.89 2.20 -11.12
C VAL A 271 21.75 1.28 -9.88
N PRO A 272 20.77 1.50 -8.99
CA PRO A 272 20.57 0.64 -7.82
C PRO A 272 20.08 -0.76 -8.25
N SER A 273 20.48 -1.78 -7.51
CA SER A 273 20.33 -3.21 -7.82
C SER A 273 18.90 -3.75 -7.85
N VAL A 274 17.90 -2.93 -7.45
CA VAL A 274 16.48 -3.26 -7.56
C VAL A 274 15.77 -2.06 -8.18
N LEU A 275 15.94 -1.92 -9.49
CA LEU A 275 15.21 -0.95 -10.30
C LEU A 275 14.10 -1.71 -11.02
N THR A 276 12.84 -1.42 -10.70
CA THR A 276 11.69 -2.06 -11.36
C THR A 276 11.06 -1.10 -12.37
N SER A 277 10.94 -1.51 -13.63
CA SER A 277 10.00 -0.97 -14.65
C SER A 277 10.05 -1.88 -15.90
N PRO A 278 8.96 -2.16 -16.63
CA PRO A 278 7.96 -1.20 -17.10
C PRO A 278 6.55 -1.62 -16.69
N SER A 279 5.56 -0.79 -17.01
CA SER A 279 4.14 -1.00 -16.75
C SER A 279 3.69 -2.47 -16.57
N GLY A 280 3.07 -2.79 -15.42
CA GLY A 280 2.41 -4.08 -15.16
C GLY A 280 3.20 -5.08 -14.31
N SER A 281 4.35 -4.70 -13.78
CA SER A 281 5.11 -5.54 -12.83
C SER A 281 4.48 -5.46 -11.43
N LYS A 282 4.23 -6.63 -10.83
CA LYS A 282 3.97 -6.75 -9.38
C LYS A 282 5.30 -7.04 -8.68
N VAL A 283 5.71 -6.16 -7.79
CA VAL A 283 6.94 -6.32 -7.00
C VAL A 283 6.56 -6.68 -5.59
N THR A 284 7.12 -7.78 -5.08
CA THR A 284 6.94 -8.19 -3.69
C THR A 284 8.22 -7.90 -2.92
N VAL A 285 8.15 -7.10 -1.85
CA VAL A 285 9.32 -6.71 -1.06
C VAL A 285 9.16 -7.06 0.42
N SER A 286 10.28 -7.27 1.11
CA SER A 286 10.26 -7.51 2.55
C SER A 286 9.85 -6.24 3.32
N PRO A 287 9.09 -6.35 4.42
CA PRO A 287 8.71 -5.19 5.25
C PRO A 287 9.92 -4.39 5.75
N GLY A 288 9.82 -3.06 5.76
CA GLY A 288 10.85 -2.12 6.22
C GLY A 288 12.00 -1.90 5.22
N SER A 289 12.00 -2.60 4.08
CA SER A 289 12.98 -2.41 3.02
C SER A 289 12.77 -1.07 2.29
N SER A 290 13.73 -0.70 1.44
CA SER A 290 13.58 0.43 0.51
C SER A 290 13.65 -0.10 -0.92
N VAL A 291 12.76 0.38 -1.78
CA VAL A 291 12.65 -0.05 -3.18
C VAL A 291 12.77 1.15 -4.13
N PHE A 292 13.36 0.93 -5.31
CA PHE A 292 13.48 1.93 -6.36
C PHE A 292 12.59 1.54 -7.54
N ILE A 293 11.70 2.44 -7.94
CA ILE A 293 10.80 2.27 -9.07
C ILE A 293 11.29 3.22 -10.16
N GLY A 294 11.62 2.68 -11.34
CA GLY A 294 12.05 3.47 -12.48
C GLY A 294 10.86 3.88 -13.34
N CYS A 295 10.96 5.03 -14.01
CA CYS A 295 10.04 5.45 -15.07
C CYS A 295 10.83 5.48 -16.39
N ALA A 296 10.70 4.40 -17.17
CA ALA A 296 11.42 4.20 -18.42
C ALA A 296 10.61 4.79 -19.58
N VAL A 297 10.76 6.10 -19.77
CA VAL A 297 10.04 6.86 -20.79
C VAL A 297 11.00 7.69 -21.61
N ASP A 298 10.74 7.74 -22.92
CA ASP A 298 11.39 8.65 -23.86
C ASP A 298 10.34 9.54 -24.53
N GLY A 299 10.77 10.65 -25.13
CA GLY A 299 9.91 11.60 -25.81
C GLY A 299 10.62 12.89 -26.16
N HIS A 300 10.07 13.63 -27.12
CA HIS A 300 10.61 14.91 -27.55
C HIS A 300 9.52 15.99 -27.65
N PRO A 301 9.61 17.10 -26.90
CA PRO A 301 10.57 17.39 -25.83
C PRO A 301 10.55 16.35 -24.70
N ALA A 302 11.64 16.29 -23.93
CA ALA A 302 11.76 15.37 -22.80
C ALA A 302 10.55 15.55 -21.86
N PRO A 303 9.81 14.48 -21.54
CA PRO A 303 8.59 14.58 -20.76
C PRO A 303 8.87 14.94 -19.31
N ASN A 304 7.99 15.73 -18.72
CA ASN A 304 7.97 15.95 -17.28
C ASN A 304 7.36 14.73 -16.58
N ILE A 305 7.97 14.28 -15.48
CA ILE A 305 7.56 13.06 -14.77
C ILE A 305 6.94 13.41 -13.43
N THR A 306 5.72 12.94 -13.21
CA THR A 306 4.98 13.06 -11.94
C THR A 306 4.69 11.68 -11.38
N TRP A 307 5.05 11.44 -10.13
CA TRP A 307 4.78 10.16 -9.46
C TRP A 307 3.47 10.22 -8.66
N LEU A 308 2.68 9.17 -8.80
CA LEU A 308 1.36 9.00 -8.19
C LEU A 308 1.33 7.71 -7.35
N PHE A 309 0.59 7.72 -6.25
CA PHE A 309 0.23 6.53 -5.47
C PHE A 309 -1.28 6.47 -5.31
N ALA A 310 -1.87 5.35 -5.71
CA ALA A 310 -3.33 5.18 -5.74
C ALA A 310 -4.07 6.29 -6.53
N GLY A 311 -3.42 6.87 -7.54
CA GLY A 311 -3.96 7.95 -8.38
C GLY A 311 -3.67 9.38 -7.90
N GLU A 312 -3.14 9.55 -6.70
CA GLU A 312 -2.85 10.87 -6.11
C GLU A 312 -1.35 11.19 -6.11
N PRO A 313 -0.94 12.48 -6.23
CA PRO A 313 0.45 12.88 -6.13
C PRO A 313 1.10 12.44 -4.81
N LEU A 314 2.30 11.86 -4.90
CA LEU A 314 3.02 11.39 -3.72
C LEU A 314 3.45 12.53 -2.77
N ASN A 315 3.42 12.24 -1.47
CA ASN A 315 3.91 13.14 -0.42
C ASN A 315 5.45 13.22 -0.43
N LEU A 316 6.02 14.36 -0.01
CA LEU A 316 7.44 14.71 0.01
C LEU A 316 8.35 13.78 0.87
N GLN A 317 7.79 12.82 1.63
CA GLN A 317 8.59 11.86 2.39
C GLN A 317 9.33 10.85 1.50
N HIS A 318 8.88 10.68 0.26
CA HIS A 318 9.56 9.84 -0.74
C HIS A 318 10.57 10.68 -1.53
N ARG A 319 11.67 10.04 -1.97
CA ARG A 319 12.72 10.74 -2.71
C ARG A 319 12.57 10.48 -4.20
N VAL A 320 12.57 11.55 -4.98
CA VAL A 320 12.62 11.49 -6.43
C VAL A 320 14.05 11.81 -6.87
N LEU A 321 14.64 10.90 -7.64
CA LEU A 321 16.04 10.93 -8.07
C LEU A 321 16.12 11.00 -9.60
N ALA A 322 17.32 11.23 -10.12
CA ALA A 322 17.62 11.25 -11.56
C ALA A 322 16.61 12.11 -12.36
N ALA A 323 16.45 13.38 -11.96
CA ALA A 323 15.56 14.34 -12.61
C ALA A 323 14.08 13.91 -12.76
N GLY A 324 13.58 13.02 -11.88
CA GLY A 324 12.19 12.55 -11.95
C GLY A 324 12.05 11.08 -12.31
N HIS A 325 13.08 10.47 -12.89
CA HIS A 325 12.99 9.13 -13.47
C HIS A 325 13.01 7.98 -12.45
N ILE A 326 13.41 8.22 -11.20
CA ILE A 326 13.45 7.18 -10.17
C ILE A 326 12.71 7.65 -8.92
N LEU A 327 11.73 6.86 -8.48
CA LEU A 327 11.11 6.98 -7.18
C LEU A 327 11.78 6.01 -6.19
N GLN A 328 12.28 6.56 -5.09
CA GLN A 328 12.75 5.78 -3.95
C GLN A 328 11.68 5.76 -2.86
N VAL A 329 11.11 4.58 -2.63
CA VAL A 329 10.17 4.31 -1.54
C VAL A 329 10.95 3.78 -0.35
N LEU A 330 10.92 4.50 0.77
CA LEU A 330 11.64 4.18 2.00
C LEU A 330 10.72 3.49 3.01
N ASN A 331 11.26 2.58 3.81
CA ASN A 331 10.58 1.95 4.95
C ASN A 331 9.19 1.39 4.59
N THR A 332 9.16 0.45 3.65
CA THR A 332 7.92 -0.13 3.13
C THR A 332 7.09 -0.78 4.24
N SER A 333 5.81 -0.43 4.32
CA SER A 333 4.83 -0.98 5.29
C SER A 333 3.49 -1.19 4.60
N ASP A 334 2.58 -1.94 5.21
CA ASP A 334 1.29 -2.33 4.61
C ASP A 334 0.48 -1.13 4.06
N ALA A 335 0.67 0.06 4.63
CA ALA A 335 0.04 1.31 4.14
C ALA A 335 0.52 1.77 2.76
N LEU A 336 1.64 1.24 2.27
CA LEU A 336 2.25 1.54 0.98
C LEU A 336 2.03 0.39 -0.03
N GLU A 337 1.25 -0.64 0.32
CA GLU A 337 0.76 -1.58 -0.69
C GLU A 337 -0.22 -0.87 -1.63
N GLY A 338 -0.03 -1.08 -2.93
CA GLY A 338 -0.88 -0.47 -3.93
C GLY A 338 -0.17 -0.18 -5.24
N GLU A 339 -0.82 0.66 -6.03
CA GLU A 339 -0.36 1.00 -7.37
C GLU A 339 0.42 2.31 -7.34
N PHE A 340 1.71 2.22 -7.68
CA PHE A 340 2.55 3.37 -7.99
C PHE A 340 2.49 3.61 -9.49
N SER A 341 2.30 4.86 -9.89
CA SER A 341 2.28 5.23 -11.30
C SER A 341 3.25 6.38 -11.57
N CYS A 342 3.93 6.36 -12.71
CA CYS A 342 4.59 7.54 -13.23
C CYS A 342 3.80 8.09 -14.42
N LEU A 343 3.41 9.36 -14.33
CA LEU A 343 2.77 10.13 -15.38
C LEU A 343 3.85 10.96 -16.08
N ALA A 344 4.13 10.64 -17.33
CA ALA A 344 5.07 11.35 -18.19
C ALA A 344 4.29 12.22 -19.18
N GLU A 345 4.53 13.53 -19.19
CA GLU A 345 3.78 14.49 -20.01
C GLU A 345 4.71 15.41 -20.79
N ASN A 346 4.43 15.59 -22.08
CA ASN A 346 4.98 16.67 -22.89
C ASN A 346 3.87 17.30 -23.75
N GLU A 347 4.22 18.32 -24.54
CA GLU A 347 3.26 19.02 -25.39
C GLU A 347 2.65 18.14 -26.51
N ALA A 348 3.17 16.94 -26.72
CA ALA A 348 2.69 15.99 -27.72
C ALA A 348 1.68 14.98 -27.14
N GLY A 349 1.69 14.78 -25.83
CA GLY A 349 0.79 13.85 -25.14
C GLY A 349 1.29 13.42 -23.77
N SER A 350 0.60 12.40 -23.23
CA SER A 350 0.84 11.85 -21.90
C SER A 350 0.91 10.33 -21.93
N LEU A 351 1.79 9.74 -21.12
CA LEU A 351 1.86 8.30 -20.90
C LEU A 351 1.86 8.02 -19.39
N THR A 352 1.10 7.03 -18.96
CA THR A 352 1.15 6.55 -17.57
C THR A 352 1.66 5.11 -17.54
N GLN A 353 2.74 4.86 -16.79
CA GLN A 353 3.20 3.52 -16.46
C GLN A 353 2.85 3.19 -15.01
N LYS A 354 2.42 1.96 -14.76
CA LYS A 354 1.92 1.51 -13.44
C LYS A 354 2.69 0.31 -12.93
N THR A 355 2.97 0.25 -11.63
CA THR A 355 3.64 -0.85 -10.94
C THR A 355 2.90 -1.12 -9.64
N SER A 356 2.60 -2.38 -9.36
CA SER A 356 1.97 -2.78 -8.10
C SER A 356 3.03 -3.19 -7.09
N LEU A 357 3.07 -2.52 -5.94
CA LEU A 357 3.90 -2.90 -4.81
C LEU A 357 3.07 -3.75 -3.86
N ALA A 358 3.57 -4.95 -3.57
CA ALA A 358 3.07 -5.85 -2.54
C ALA A 358 4.17 -6.09 -1.50
N ILE A 359 3.76 -6.36 -0.28
CA ILE A 359 4.68 -6.61 0.82
C ILE A 359 4.58 -8.08 1.21
N GLN A 360 5.74 -8.69 1.44
CA GLN A 360 5.80 -10.08 1.87
C GLN A 360 5.11 -10.22 3.23
N GLU A 361 4.16 -11.14 3.29
CA GLU A 361 3.41 -11.38 4.51
C GLU A 361 4.17 -12.32 5.46
N TYR A 362 4.20 -11.94 6.74
CA TYR A 362 4.55 -12.88 7.80
C TYR A 362 3.47 -13.94 7.96
N GLN A 363 3.87 -15.21 8.01
CA GLN A 363 2.96 -16.34 8.17
C GLN A 363 3.46 -17.37 9.18
N TRP A 364 2.53 -18.00 9.91
CA TRP A 364 2.84 -19.13 10.78
C TRP A 364 2.98 -20.42 9.96
N SER A 365 4.06 -21.16 10.19
CA SER A 365 4.23 -22.54 9.72
C SER A 365 4.28 -23.51 10.89
N ALA A 366 3.72 -24.70 10.69
CA ALA A 366 3.71 -25.82 11.63
C ALA A 366 4.19 -27.13 10.99
N ASP A 367 4.98 -27.03 9.92
CA ASP A 367 5.53 -28.14 9.14
C ASP A 367 6.55 -28.99 9.89
N LYS A 368 7.28 -28.38 10.83
CA LYS A 368 8.30 -29.06 11.63
C LYS A 368 7.68 -29.72 12.87
N LEU A 369 7.90 -31.03 13.04
CA LEU A 369 7.39 -31.80 14.17
C LEU A 369 8.46 -31.93 15.29
N THR A 370 8.03 -32.01 16.54
CA THR A 370 8.91 -32.38 17.67
C THR A 370 9.42 -33.82 17.52
N ALA A 371 10.38 -34.21 18.36
CA ALA A 371 10.65 -35.63 18.58
C ALA A 371 9.38 -36.35 19.09
N CYS A 372 9.25 -37.64 18.75
CA CYS A 372 8.11 -38.44 19.18
C CYS A 372 8.16 -38.67 20.70
N SER A 373 7.05 -38.44 21.40
CA SER A 373 6.94 -38.56 22.86
C SER A 373 7.20 -39.97 23.41
N ALA A 374 7.09 -41.00 22.57
CA ALA A 374 7.39 -42.38 22.90
C ALA A 374 8.13 -43.05 21.75
N SER A 375 9.08 -43.94 22.06
CA SER A 375 9.85 -44.67 21.04
C SER A 375 9.09 -45.86 20.41
N CYS A 376 7.99 -46.29 21.03
CA CYS A 376 7.13 -47.41 20.62
C CYS A 376 5.75 -47.35 21.32
N GLY A 377 4.83 -48.23 20.93
CA GLY A 377 3.51 -48.39 21.52
C GLY A 377 2.42 -47.53 20.86
N HIS A 378 1.35 -47.25 21.62
CA HIS A 378 0.15 -46.56 21.13
C HIS A 378 0.02 -45.10 21.60
N LYS A 379 0.97 -44.60 22.39
CA LYS A 379 0.94 -43.25 22.96
C LYS A 379 1.93 -42.28 22.33
N GLY A 380 2.69 -42.75 21.33
CA GLY A 380 3.61 -41.91 20.58
C GLY A 380 2.84 -40.81 19.84
N VAL A 381 3.20 -39.57 20.16
CA VAL A 381 2.67 -38.35 19.56
C VAL A 381 3.81 -37.36 19.28
N GLN A 382 3.78 -36.74 18.11
CA GLN A 382 4.59 -35.58 17.75
C GLN A 382 3.70 -34.34 17.74
N LEU A 383 4.24 -33.23 18.22
CA LEU A 383 3.55 -31.95 18.21
C LEU A 383 4.14 -31.07 17.10
N PRO A 384 3.31 -30.41 16.29
CA PRO A 384 3.79 -29.39 15.37
C PRO A 384 4.44 -28.22 16.12
N GLN A 385 5.59 -27.75 15.64
CA GLN A 385 6.31 -26.59 16.16
C GLN A 385 5.92 -25.36 15.34
N LEU A 386 5.36 -24.34 16.01
CA LEU A 386 5.06 -23.06 15.39
C LEU A 386 6.33 -22.28 15.09
N ARG A 387 6.48 -21.86 13.84
CA ARG A 387 7.58 -21.03 13.36
C ARG A 387 7.00 -19.86 12.56
N CYS A 388 7.56 -18.68 12.73
CA CYS A 388 7.19 -17.52 11.94
C CYS A 388 8.08 -17.47 10.71
N LEU A 389 7.48 -17.43 9.52
CA LEU A 389 8.19 -17.41 8.26
C LEU A 389 7.96 -16.09 7.51
N LEU A 390 8.99 -15.61 6.83
CA LEU A 390 8.94 -14.58 5.80
C LEU A 390 9.55 -15.16 4.53
N ASP A 391 8.77 -15.28 3.45
CA ASP A 391 9.22 -15.87 2.18
C ASP A 391 9.89 -17.26 2.33
N GLY A 392 9.34 -18.08 3.21
CA GLY A 392 9.86 -19.42 3.54
C GLY A 392 11.06 -19.44 4.50
N THR A 393 11.65 -18.29 4.83
CA THR A 393 12.76 -18.18 5.80
C THR A 393 12.24 -17.98 7.22
N GLU A 394 12.86 -18.63 8.21
CA GLU A 394 12.45 -18.53 9.61
C GLU A 394 12.94 -17.20 10.22
N VAL A 395 11.98 -16.41 10.74
CA VAL A 395 12.21 -15.11 11.37
C VAL A 395 11.73 -15.13 12.83
N ASN A 396 11.99 -14.05 13.57
CA ASN A 396 11.58 -13.95 14.97
C ASN A 396 10.04 -14.07 15.11
N ALA A 397 9.60 -14.91 16.05
CA ALA A 397 8.19 -15.18 16.33
C ALA A 397 7.38 -13.92 16.69
N SER A 398 8.02 -12.84 17.14
CA SER A 398 7.36 -11.55 17.39
C SER A 398 6.68 -10.97 16.15
N HIS A 399 7.21 -11.20 14.95
CA HIS A 399 6.66 -10.64 13.70
C HIS A 399 5.31 -11.26 13.31
N CYS A 400 5.03 -12.50 13.73
CA CYS A 400 3.75 -13.16 13.49
C CYS A 400 2.77 -13.03 14.67
N LYS A 401 3.08 -12.25 15.71
CA LYS A 401 2.30 -12.21 16.97
C LYS A 401 0.82 -11.88 16.76
N GLU A 402 0.54 -10.98 15.83
CA GLU A 402 -0.82 -10.52 15.49
C GLU A 402 -1.48 -11.38 14.40
N ARG A 403 -0.71 -12.28 13.76
CA ARG A 403 -1.23 -13.18 12.74
C ARG A 403 -1.97 -14.37 13.39
N PRO A 404 -3.09 -14.82 12.81
CA PRO A 404 -3.85 -15.94 13.33
C PRO A 404 -3.02 -17.23 13.31
N LYS A 405 -2.93 -17.92 14.45
CA LYS A 405 -2.18 -19.17 14.56
C LYS A 405 -2.98 -20.34 13.96
N PRO A 406 -2.34 -21.23 13.19
CA PRO A 406 -2.98 -22.45 12.71
C PRO A 406 -3.32 -23.36 13.90
N VAL A 407 -4.37 -24.16 13.72
CA VAL A 407 -4.78 -25.16 14.71
C VAL A 407 -3.76 -26.29 14.72
N LEU A 408 -3.06 -26.46 15.85
CA LEU A 408 -2.06 -27.52 15.99
C LEU A 408 -2.74 -28.84 16.38
N GLN A 409 -2.63 -29.84 15.51
CA GLN A 409 -3.13 -31.18 15.80
C GLN A 409 -1.98 -32.13 16.14
N PRO A 410 -2.07 -32.91 17.23
CA PRO A 410 -1.05 -33.89 17.56
C PRO A 410 -1.00 -35.01 16.52
N VAL A 411 0.19 -35.34 16.02
CA VAL A 411 0.39 -36.36 14.98
C VAL A 411 0.83 -37.68 15.62
N PRO A 412 0.10 -38.79 15.42
CA PRO A 412 0.51 -40.12 15.89
C PRO A 412 1.86 -40.54 15.31
N CYS A 413 2.78 -41.02 16.15
CA CYS A 413 4.11 -41.49 15.74
C CYS A 413 4.51 -42.79 16.44
N ASN A 414 5.54 -43.47 15.93
CA ASN A 414 6.13 -44.69 16.49
C ASN A 414 5.11 -45.78 16.86
N ARG A 415 4.12 -46.01 15.98
CA ARG A 415 3.06 -47.02 16.13
C ARG A 415 3.55 -48.43 15.83
N ARG A 416 4.48 -48.90 16.65
CA ARG A 416 5.09 -50.23 16.59
C ARG A 416 5.06 -50.89 17.97
N ASP A 417 5.09 -52.21 17.99
CA ASP A 417 5.18 -52.96 19.24
C ASP A 417 6.47 -52.57 19.97
N CYS A 418 6.37 -52.37 21.28
CA CYS A 418 7.54 -52.16 22.12
C CYS A 418 8.34 -53.45 22.28
N PRO A 419 9.64 -53.36 22.62
CA PRO A 419 10.39 -54.51 23.13
C PRO A 419 9.71 -55.12 24.36
N SER A 420 9.82 -56.44 24.51
CA SER A 420 9.35 -57.16 25.71
C SER A 420 10.14 -56.72 26.94
N ARG A 421 9.44 -56.47 28.06
CA ARG A 421 10.05 -56.06 29.33
C ARG A 421 9.38 -56.74 30.52
N TRP A 422 10.11 -56.84 31.63
CA TRP A 422 9.59 -57.35 32.88
C TRP A 422 8.58 -56.36 33.49
N MET A 423 7.35 -56.81 33.67
CA MET A 423 6.31 -56.10 34.41
C MET A 423 6.17 -56.73 35.79
N VAL A 424 6.31 -55.90 36.83
CA VAL A 424 6.21 -56.32 38.22
C VAL A 424 5.00 -55.68 38.89
N THR A 425 4.28 -56.44 39.72
CA THR A 425 3.27 -55.87 40.61
C THR A 425 3.92 -55.30 41.88
N SER A 426 3.15 -54.56 42.66
CA SER A 426 3.51 -54.26 44.05
C SER A 426 3.72 -55.55 44.86
N TRP A 427 4.53 -55.45 45.91
CA TRP A 427 4.71 -56.53 46.89
C TRP A 427 3.41 -56.84 47.62
N SER A 428 3.18 -58.12 47.90
CA SER A 428 2.08 -58.57 48.76
C SER A 428 2.23 -58.02 50.18
N SER A 429 1.19 -58.17 51.01
CA SER A 429 1.37 -58.11 52.45
C SER A 429 2.37 -59.18 52.91
N CYS A 430 3.11 -58.88 53.99
CA CYS A 430 4.08 -59.82 54.56
C CYS A 430 3.36 -61.00 55.24
N THR A 431 3.84 -62.22 55.04
CA THR A 431 3.22 -63.43 55.65
C THR A 431 3.27 -63.46 57.16
N ARG A 432 4.18 -62.71 57.79
CA ARG A 432 4.31 -62.60 59.25
C ARG A 432 4.46 -61.14 59.65
N SER A 433 3.84 -60.74 60.74
CA SER A 433 3.97 -59.39 61.30
C SER A 433 5.29 -59.16 62.05
N CYS A 434 5.97 -60.23 62.47
CA CYS A 434 7.27 -60.25 63.13
C CYS A 434 7.96 -61.62 62.96
N GLY A 435 9.24 -61.69 63.29
CA GLY A 435 10.07 -62.90 63.29
C GLY A 435 10.57 -63.33 61.90
N GLY A 436 10.48 -62.43 60.91
CA GLY A 436 10.82 -62.71 59.52
C GLY A 436 9.68 -63.41 58.77
N GLY A 437 9.12 -62.73 57.77
CA GLY A 437 8.15 -63.26 56.82
C GLY A 437 8.63 -63.09 55.38
N ILE A 438 7.77 -63.45 54.44
CA ILE A 438 8.02 -63.37 53.01
C ILE A 438 6.93 -62.49 52.36
N GLN A 439 7.36 -61.61 51.45
CA GLN A 439 6.49 -60.94 50.50
C GLN A 439 6.77 -61.50 49.12
N THR A 440 5.71 -61.70 48.34
CA THR A 440 5.81 -62.10 46.94
C THR A 440 5.24 -61.00 46.05
N ARG A 441 5.71 -60.92 44.81
CA ARG A 441 5.13 -60.09 43.76
C ARG A 441 5.10 -60.87 42.47
N ARG A 442 4.14 -60.56 41.61
CA ARG A 442 4.07 -61.19 40.29
C ARG A 442 5.06 -60.50 39.35
N VAL A 443 5.91 -61.30 38.72
CA VAL A 443 6.84 -60.86 37.66
C VAL A 443 6.41 -61.55 36.37
N THR A 444 6.08 -60.79 35.34
CA THR A 444 5.66 -61.34 34.04
C THR A 444 6.38 -60.63 32.92
N CYS A 445 6.88 -61.37 31.94
CA CYS A 445 7.36 -60.78 30.70
C CYS A 445 6.15 -60.36 29.86
N GLN A 446 6.05 -59.08 29.53
CA GLN A 446 4.96 -58.56 28.71
C GLN A 446 5.49 -57.62 27.62
N ARG A 447 4.74 -57.53 26.54
CA ARG A 447 5.00 -56.63 25.41
C ARG A 447 3.82 -55.70 25.20
N LEU A 448 4.08 -54.40 25.14
CA LEU A 448 3.05 -53.42 24.78
C LEU A 448 2.93 -53.35 23.25
N THR A 449 1.77 -53.70 22.72
CA THR A 449 1.50 -53.64 21.28
C THR A 449 1.25 -52.22 20.78
N ALA A 450 1.39 -52.00 19.47
CA ALA A 450 1.06 -50.73 18.79
C ALA A 450 -0.41 -50.29 18.99
N LYS A 451 -1.31 -51.23 19.30
CA LYS A 451 -2.72 -50.98 19.61
C LYS A 451 -2.98 -50.70 21.09
N GLY A 452 -1.98 -50.87 21.94
CA GLY A 452 -2.05 -50.57 23.37
C GLY A 452 -2.40 -51.73 24.29
N ASN A 453 -2.57 -52.92 23.72
CA ASN A 453 -2.75 -54.13 24.51
C ASN A 453 -1.41 -54.58 25.09
N SER A 454 -1.42 -54.99 26.36
CA SER A 454 -0.30 -55.70 26.96
C SER A 454 -0.45 -57.19 26.69
N VAL A 455 0.50 -57.78 25.98
CA VAL A 455 0.48 -59.20 25.62
C VAL A 455 1.56 -59.95 26.41
N PRO A 456 1.22 -61.05 27.10
CA PRO A 456 2.21 -61.86 27.79
C PRO A 456 3.16 -62.54 26.80
N MET A 457 4.43 -62.62 27.16
CA MET A 457 5.51 -63.20 26.34
C MET A 457 6.26 -64.29 27.14
N SER A 458 7.10 -65.08 26.45
CA SER A 458 8.00 -66.02 27.12
C SER A 458 9.07 -65.27 27.93
N ASN A 459 9.56 -65.90 29.00
CA ASN A 459 10.60 -65.31 29.86
C ASN A 459 11.91 -65.04 29.10
N ASP A 460 12.26 -65.87 28.12
CA ASP A 460 13.46 -65.71 27.29
C ASP A 460 13.45 -64.40 26.50
N ALA A 461 12.26 -63.96 26.06
CA ALA A 461 12.10 -62.72 25.31
C ALA A 461 12.45 -61.46 26.13
N CYS A 462 12.32 -61.51 27.46
CA CYS A 462 12.75 -60.41 28.34
C CYS A 462 14.19 -60.60 28.85
N ALA A 463 14.65 -61.85 28.98
CA ALA A 463 15.99 -62.19 29.47
C ALA A 463 17.11 -61.67 28.55
N GLN A 464 16.84 -61.55 27.25
CA GLN A 464 17.77 -60.95 26.28
C GLN A 464 18.03 -59.46 26.54
N GLY A 465 17.10 -58.74 27.16
CA GLY A 465 17.20 -57.29 27.37
C GLY A 465 17.51 -56.86 28.81
N SER A 466 17.13 -57.66 29.82
CA SER A 466 17.36 -57.31 31.22
C SER A 466 17.20 -58.53 32.16
N LYS A 467 17.87 -58.49 33.33
CA LYS A 467 17.78 -59.56 34.33
C LYS A 467 16.37 -59.68 34.92
N HIS A 468 15.95 -60.92 35.17
CA HIS A 468 14.66 -61.22 35.83
C HIS A 468 14.59 -60.56 37.22
N PRO A 469 13.60 -59.67 37.48
CA PRO A 469 13.40 -59.08 38.80
C PRO A 469 13.07 -60.14 39.84
N VAL A 470 13.57 -59.98 41.07
CA VAL A 470 13.20 -60.87 42.18
C VAL A 470 11.69 -60.84 42.42
N ASP A 471 11.06 -62.00 42.52
CA ASP A 471 9.62 -62.17 42.76
C ASP A 471 9.30 -62.41 44.24
N THR A 472 10.32 -62.60 45.06
CA THR A 472 10.21 -62.91 46.49
C THR A 472 11.24 -62.12 47.30
N GLN A 473 10.83 -61.58 48.45
CA GLN A 473 11.74 -60.90 49.38
C GLN A 473 11.35 -61.14 50.85
N ASN A 474 12.33 -61.06 51.74
CA ASN A 474 12.08 -61.12 53.19
C ASN A 474 11.53 -59.79 53.70
N CYS A 475 10.60 -59.86 54.64
CA CYS A 475 9.95 -58.73 55.29
C CYS A 475 9.84 -58.96 56.80
N ASN A 476 9.55 -57.90 57.57
CA ASN A 476 9.30 -57.96 59.01
C ASN A 476 10.32 -58.77 59.83
N ARG A 477 11.61 -58.46 59.64
CA ARG A 477 12.73 -59.17 60.28
C ARG A 477 12.88 -58.89 61.78
N GLN A 478 12.11 -57.97 62.34
CA GLN A 478 12.10 -57.69 63.78
C GLN A 478 11.64 -58.91 64.59
N PRO A 479 12.21 -59.21 65.77
CA PRO A 479 11.80 -60.33 66.61
C PRO A 479 10.37 -60.17 67.13
N CYS A 480 9.67 -61.27 67.38
CA CYS A 480 8.35 -61.25 68.01
C CYS A 480 8.50 -61.13 69.52
N VAL A 481 7.89 -60.09 70.11
CA VAL A 481 8.07 -59.73 71.52
C VAL A 481 6.73 -59.64 72.27
N GLU A 482 6.76 -59.82 73.58
CA GLU A 482 5.63 -59.76 74.50
C GLU A 482 6.02 -59.20 75.88
N TRP A 483 5.06 -58.61 76.60
CA TRP A 483 5.24 -58.18 77.98
C TRP A 483 5.02 -59.34 78.94
N VAL A 484 5.99 -59.60 79.82
CA VAL A 484 5.85 -60.57 80.92
C VAL A 484 6.04 -59.87 82.26
N ALA A 485 5.18 -60.21 83.22
CA ALA A 485 5.18 -59.64 84.56
C ALA A 485 5.57 -60.70 85.61
N SER A 486 6.42 -60.32 86.56
CA SER A 486 6.79 -61.19 87.68
C SER A 486 5.62 -61.37 88.67
N SER A 487 5.80 -62.25 89.65
CA SER A 487 4.94 -62.30 90.84
C SER A 487 5.00 -60.97 91.61
N TRP A 488 3.93 -60.67 92.35
CA TRP A 488 3.84 -59.51 93.24
C TRP A 488 4.75 -59.67 94.47
N GLY A 489 5.45 -58.60 94.84
CA GLY A 489 6.26 -58.52 96.05
C GLY A 489 5.43 -58.31 97.32
N GLN A 490 6.11 -58.19 98.47
CA GLN A 490 5.49 -57.95 99.77
C GLN A 490 4.89 -56.54 99.90
N CYS A 491 3.90 -56.36 100.78
CA CYS A 491 3.28 -55.06 101.07
C CYS A 491 4.25 -54.16 101.83
N ASN A 492 4.43 -52.92 101.37
CA ASN A 492 5.30 -51.94 102.04
C ASN A 492 4.51 -50.89 102.85
N GLY A 493 4.83 -50.76 104.15
CA GLY A 493 4.53 -49.62 105.03
C GLY A 493 3.21 -49.67 105.84
N PRO A 494 3.12 -48.96 107.01
CA PRO A 494 1.86 -48.76 107.73
C PRO A 494 0.95 -47.71 107.06
N CYS A 495 -0.37 -47.81 107.28
CA CYS A 495 -1.38 -46.96 106.65
C CYS A 495 -1.15 -45.45 106.92
N ILE A 496 -0.91 -44.65 105.87
CA ILE A 496 -0.76 -43.19 105.95
C ILE A 496 -2.10 -42.55 105.53
N GLY A 497 -2.87 -42.09 106.52
CA GLY A 497 -4.19 -41.51 106.28
C GLY A 497 -5.17 -42.49 105.62
N PRO A 498 -6.02 -42.08 104.66
CA PRO A 498 -7.04 -42.94 104.05
C PRO A 498 -6.53 -43.92 102.97
N ARG A 499 -5.22 -44.15 102.79
CA ARG A 499 -4.66 -45.02 101.73
C ARG A 499 -4.11 -46.36 102.28
N LEU A 500 -4.44 -47.44 101.55
CA LEU A 500 -3.97 -48.83 101.76
C LEU A 500 -2.47 -49.00 101.46
N ALA A 501 -1.85 -50.05 102.00
CA ALA A 501 -0.48 -50.45 101.63
C ALA A 501 -0.42 -50.92 100.16
N VAL A 502 0.77 -50.90 99.53
CA VAL A 502 0.95 -51.29 98.12
C VAL A 502 2.00 -52.39 97.93
N GLN A 503 1.83 -53.20 96.87
CA GLN A 503 2.78 -54.19 96.38
C GLN A 503 3.29 -53.82 94.99
N HIS A 504 4.56 -54.14 94.70
CA HIS A 504 5.21 -53.89 93.40
C HIS A 504 5.58 -55.21 92.71
N ARG A 505 5.59 -55.22 91.37
CA ARG A 505 6.15 -56.32 90.55
C ARG A 505 6.97 -55.77 89.40
N GLN A 506 7.90 -56.58 88.89
CA GLN A 506 8.72 -56.21 87.75
C GLN A 506 8.04 -56.59 86.43
N ILE A 507 8.25 -55.77 85.39
CA ILE A 507 7.71 -55.99 84.05
C ILE A 507 8.86 -55.93 83.06
N PHE A 508 9.00 -56.96 82.26
CA PHE A 508 10.04 -57.08 81.26
C PHE A 508 9.46 -57.40 79.90
N CYS A 509 10.10 -56.91 78.84
CA CYS A 509 9.79 -57.28 77.47
C CYS A 509 10.67 -58.49 77.11
N GLN A 510 10.08 -59.56 76.58
CA GLN A 510 10.81 -60.75 76.16
C GLN A 510 10.37 -61.19 74.76
N THR A 511 11.21 -61.94 74.07
CA THR A 511 10.78 -62.68 72.86
C THR A 511 9.93 -63.89 73.24
N LYS A 512 9.23 -64.47 72.28
CA LYS A 512 8.48 -65.73 72.48
C LYS A 512 9.33 -66.89 73.00
N ASP A 513 10.63 -66.86 72.76
CA ASP A 513 11.57 -67.91 73.19
C ASP A 513 12.14 -67.64 74.60
N GLY A 514 11.62 -66.62 75.30
CA GLY A 514 11.98 -66.28 76.68
C GLY A 514 13.21 -65.38 76.83
N THR A 515 13.79 -64.87 75.74
CA THR A 515 14.94 -63.96 75.83
C THR A 515 14.50 -62.54 76.17
N LEU A 516 15.01 -61.97 77.26
CA LEU A 516 14.76 -60.59 77.66
C LEU A 516 15.32 -59.60 76.62
N VAL A 517 14.50 -58.64 76.18
CA VAL A 517 14.85 -57.59 75.22
C VAL A 517 14.49 -56.22 75.76
N SER A 518 14.91 -55.14 75.09
CA SER A 518 14.61 -53.77 75.53
C SER A 518 13.09 -53.54 75.60
N SER A 519 12.65 -52.83 76.64
CA SER A 519 11.29 -52.34 76.86
C SER A 519 10.69 -51.66 75.62
N ASP A 520 11.50 -50.92 74.85
CA ASP A 520 11.04 -50.18 73.68
C ASP A 520 10.50 -51.09 72.58
N GLN A 521 10.96 -52.34 72.51
CA GLN A 521 10.48 -53.29 71.51
C GLN A 521 9.03 -53.72 71.77
N CYS A 522 8.56 -53.70 73.02
CA CYS A 522 7.18 -53.97 73.39
C CYS A 522 6.32 -52.70 73.53
N SER A 523 6.85 -51.51 73.21
CA SER A 523 6.16 -50.22 73.42
C SER A 523 4.82 -50.10 72.68
N ALA A 524 4.67 -50.78 71.54
CA ALA A 524 3.43 -50.85 70.77
C ALA A 524 2.38 -51.83 71.34
N LEU A 525 2.74 -52.60 72.38
CA LEU A 525 1.87 -53.56 73.05
C LEU A 525 1.39 -53.01 74.41
N PRO A 526 0.17 -53.35 74.88
CA PRO A 526 -0.35 -52.91 76.17
C PRO A 526 0.53 -53.37 77.33
N ARG A 527 1.11 -52.43 78.09
CA ARG A 527 2.01 -52.75 79.22
C ARG A 527 1.20 -53.12 80.47
N PRO A 528 1.48 -54.26 81.13
CA PRO A 528 0.83 -54.64 82.39
C PRO A 528 1.03 -53.60 83.52
N LEU A 529 0.19 -53.65 84.57
CA LEU A 529 0.38 -52.80 85.76
C LEU A 529 1.57 -53.28 86.60
N SER A 530 2.40 -52.36 87.12
CA SER A 530 3.57 -52.69 87.96
C SER A 530 3.31 -52.52 89.46
N THR A 531 2.17 -51.95 89.85
CA THR A 531 1.81 -51.65 91.26
C THR A 531 0.34 -51.98 91.49
N GLN A 532 0.01 -52.53 92.67
CA GLN A 532 -1.37 -52.78 93.12
C GLN A 532 -1.54 -52.55 94.63
N ASN A 533 -2.78 -52.40 95.09
CA ASN A 533 -3.13 -52.20 96.50
C ASN A 533 -3.14 -53.52 97.29
N CYS A 534 -2.89 -53.47 98.61
CA CYS A 534 -2.93 -54.61 99.52
C CYS A 534 -3.28 -54.23 100.98
N TRP A 535 -3.54 -55.24 101.84
CA TRP A 535 -4.01 -55.04 103.23
C TRP A 535 -2.99 -55.51 104.29
N THR A 536 -2.94 -54.82 105.43
CA THR A 536 -2.14 -55.18 106.62
C THR A 536 -2.99 -55.14 107.90
N GLU A 537 -2.71 -56.01 108.87
CA GLU A 537 -3.50 -56.24 110.10
C GLU A 537 -3.75 -54.99 110.98
N VAL A 538 -2.95 -53.93 110.88
CA VAL A 538 -3.02 -52.73 111.74
C VAL A 538 -4.20 -51.81 111.40
N CYS A 539 -4.81 -51.92 110.22
CA CYS A 539 -5.71 -50.87 109.68
C CYS A 539 -7.22 -51.08 109.97
N GLY A 540 -7.60 -52.05 110.82
CA GLY A 540 -8.99 -52.38 111.14
C GLY A 540 -9.46 -51.98 112.55
N VAL A 541 -9.49 -50.70 112.93
CA VAL A 541 -9.92 -50.23 114.28
C VAL A 541 -11.04 -49.18 114.23
N HIS A 542 -11.91 -49.11 115.26
CA HIS A 542 -13.00 -48.14 115.39
C HIS A 542 -13.33 -47.78 116.85
N TRP A 543 -14.02 -46.64 117.05
CA TRP A 543 -14.53 -46.24 118.38
C TRP A 543 -15.76 -47.06 118.76
N ARG A 544 -15.66 -47.80 119.86
CA ARG A 544 -16.80 -48.47 120.50
C ARG A 544 -17.27 -47.66 121.70
N VAL A 545 -18.57 -47.46 121.80
CA VAL A 545 -19.22 -46.77 122.93
C VAL A 545 -20.11 -47.73 123.72
N SER A 546 -20.14 -47.60 125.04
CA SER A 546 -21.12 -48.31 125.88
C SER A 546 -22.48 -47.61 125.87
N LEU A 547 -23.49 -48.28 126.44
CA LEU A 547 -24.73 -47.62 126.84
C LEU A 547 -24.45 -46.50 127.85
N TRP A 548 -25.31 -45.49 127.87
CA TRP A 548 -25.30 -44.44 128.90
C TRP A 548 -25.69 -45.04 130.25
N THR A 549 -25.04 -44.57 131.33
CA THR A 549 -25.46 -44.89 132.70
C THR A 549 -26.83 -44.30 133.00
N GLY A 550 -27.51 -44.81 134.04
CA GLY A 550 -28.72 -44.17 134.57
C GLY A 550 -28.46 -42.70 134.93
N CYS A 551 -29.49 -41.87 134.79
CA CYS A 551 -29.38 -40.45 135.09
C CYS A 551 -29.19 -40.23 136.59
N THR A 552 -28.25 -39.37 136.97
CA THR A 552 -27.94 -39.11 138.39
C THR A 552 -29.04 -38.38 139.16
N ALA A 553 -29.97 -37.72 138.48
CA ALA A 553 -31.12 -37.05 139.08
C ALA A 553 -32.42 -37.46 138.37
N THR A 554 -33.51 -37.61 139.10
CA THR A 554 -34.83 -38.00 138.57
C THR A 554 -35.63 -36.81 138.05
N CYS A 555 -35.36 -35.60 138.52
CA CYS A 555 -35.93 -34.34 138.06
C CYS A 555 -35.02 -33.16 138.50
N GLY A 556 -35.23 -31.97 137.93
CA GLY A 556 -34.33 -30.82 138.08
C GLY A 556 -33.19 -30.85 137.06
N SER A 557 -32.87 -29.70 136.46
CA SER A 557 -32.02 -29.56 135.25
C SER A 557 -30.51 -29.82 135.42
N TYR A 558 -30.12 -30.61 136.43
CA TYR A 558 -28.73 -30.93 136.79
C TYR A 558 -28.38 -32.43 136.67
N GLY A 559 -29.29 -33.27 136.17
CA GLY A 559 -29.00 -34.68 135.90
C GLY A 559 -27.99 -34.88 134.76
N PHE A 560 -27.05 -35.81 134.94
CA PHE A 560 -26.10 -36.22 133.89
C PHE A 560 -25.91 -37.75 133.85
N GLN A 561 -25.53 -38.24 132.68
CA GLN A 561 -25.21 -39.64 132.42
C GLN A 561 -23.88 -39.72 131.67
N SER A 562 -23.11 -40.78 131.95
CA SER A 562 -21.80 -41.01 131.34
C SER A 562 -21.78 -42.34 130.59
N ARG A 563 -20.83 -42.51 129.67
CA ARG A 563 -20.58 -43.79 128.98
C ARG A 563 -19.10 -43.96 128.70
N ARG A 564 -18.68 -45.20 128.52
CA ARG A 564 -17.30 -45.55 128.17
C ARG A 564 -17.08 -45.44 126.67
N VAL A 565 -15.92 -44.92 126.26
CA VAL A 565 -15.50 -44.77 124.87
C VAL A 565 -14.11 -45.37 124.73
N GLU A 566 -14.00 -46.47 123.99
CA GLU A 566 -12.76 -47.25 123.83
C GLU A 566 -12.48 -47.49 122.34
N CYS A 567 -11.22 -47.40 121.94
CA CYS A 567 -10.78 -47.78 120.60
C CYS A 567 -10.67 -49.32 120.54
N VAL A 568 -11.34 -49.97 119.59
CA VAL A 568 -11.32 -51.43 119.46
C VAL A 568 -11.08 -51.89 118.03
N HIS A 569 -10.53 -53.08 117.88
CA HIS A 569 -10.36 -53.71 116.56
C HIS A 569 -11.71 -54.17 115.97
N ILE A 570 -11.93 -53.94 114.68
CA ILE A 570 -13.23 -54.12 114.01
C ILE A 570 -13.69 -55.58 113.95
N HIS A 571 -12.75 -56.52 113.89
CA HIS A 571 -13.07 -57.95 113.79
C HIS A 571 -13.07 -58.67 115.13
N THR A 572 -12.22 -58.25 116.07
CA THR A 572 -12.05 -58.94 117.36
C THR A 572 -12.73 -58.23 118.52
N ASN A 573 -13.16 -56.97 118.32
CA ASN A 573 -13.77 -56.12 119.35
C ASN A 573 -12.92 -55.95 120.62
N GLN A 574 -11.62 -56.25 120.55
CA GLN A 574 -10.71 -56.08 121.67
C GLN A 574 -10.21 -54.63 121.76
N PRO A 575 -10.05 -54.08 122.99
CA PRO A 575 -9.51 -52.75 123.17
C PRO A 575 -8.06 -52.68 122.71
N VAL A 576 -7.75 -51.64 121.94
CA VAL A 576 -6.40 -51.29 121.49
C VAL A 576 -6.02 -49.91 122.02
N LEU A 577 -4.74 -49.54 121.92
CA LEU A 577 -4.27 -48.22 122.35
C LEU A 577 -5.02 -47.10 121.62
N GLU A 578 -5.42 -46.07 122.36
CA GLU A 578 -6.33 -45.03 121.90
C GLU A 578 -5.83 -44.27 120.65
N HIS A 579 -4.50 -44.09 120.52
CA HIS A 579 -3.90 -43.40 119.37
C HIS A 579 -4.17 -44.09 118.04
N TYR A 580 -4.48 -45.40 118.01
CA TYR A 580 -4.84 -46.09 116.78
C TYR A 580 -6.20 -45.66 116.20
N CYS A 581 -7.11 -45.10 117.00
CA CYS A 581 -8.37 -44.51 116.53
C CYS A 581 -8.34 -42.97 116.44
N SER A 582 -7.21 -42.32 116.80
CA SER A 582 -7.11 -40.86 116.91
C SER A 582 -7.42 -40.10 115.62
N TRP A 583 -7.27 -40.74 114.47
CA TRP A 583 -7.61 -40.19 113.16
C TRP A 583 -9.12 -40.19 112.86
N ARG A 584 -9.96 -40.79 113.73
CA ARG A 584 -11.42 -40.70 113.69
C ARG A 584 -11.96 -39.84 114.85
N PRO A 585 -13.05 -39.06 114.66
CA PRO A 585 -13.63 -38.24 115.72
C PRO A 585 -14.03 -39.08 116.94
N ARG A 586 -13.53 -38.72 118.13
CA ARG A 586 -13.85 -39.43 119.38
C ARG A 586 -15.29 -39.10 119.83
N PRO A 587 -16.17 -40.10 120.01
CA PRO A 587 -17.53 -39.88 120.51
C PRO A 587 -17.55 -39.27 121.92
N ALA A 588 -18.56 -38.44 122.24
CA ALA A 588 -18.73 -37.86 123.57
C ALA A 588 -18.99 -38.93 124.64
N ASN A 589 -18.35 -38.78 125.80
CA ASN A 589 -18.40 -39.72 126.93
C ASN A 589 -19.34 -39.29 128.07
N TRP A 590 -19.96 -38.12 128.01
CA TRP A 590 -20.98 -37.65 128.98
C TRP A 590 -22.05 -36.80 128.29
N GLN A 591 -23.26 -36.76 128.84
CA GLN A 591 -24.35 -35.86 128.42
C GLN A 591 -25.34 -35.57 129.56
N ARG A 592 -26.16 -34.51 129.44
CA ARG A 592 -27.25 -34.16 130.38
C ARG A 592 -28.49 -35.05 130.19
N CYS A 593 -29.26 -35.27 131.25
CA CYS A 593 -30.50 -36.07 131.25
C CYS A 593 -31.51 -35.56 132.29
N ASN A 594 -32.79 -35.95 132.17
CA ASN A 594 -33.91 -35.63 133.08
C ASN A 594 -34.11 -34.13 133.40
N VAL A 595 -34.21 -33.31 132.37
CA VAL A 595 -34.19 -31.84 132.46
C VAL A 595 -35.52 -31.18 132.88
N ALA A 596 -36.50 -31.95 133.37
CA ALA A 596 -37.84 -31.48 133.75
C ALA A 596 -37.93 -31.05 135.24
N PRO A 597 -38.76 -30.05 135.63
CA PRO A 597 -38.90 -29.61 137.03
C PRO A 597 -39.52 -30.67 137.95
N CYS A 598 -39.10 -30.75 139.22
CA CYS A 598 -39.67 -31.68 140.22
C CYS A 598 -40.99 -31.13 140.81
N GLU A 599 -42.06 -31.93 140.87
CA GLU A 599 -43.31 -31.58 141.56
C GLU A 599 -43.22 -31.80 143.08
N SER A 600 -43.80 -30.88 143.87
CA SER A 600 -43.84 -30.91 145.34
C SER A 600 -45.05 -31.67 145.87
N SER A 601 -44.85 -32.59 146.81
CA SER A 601 -45.91 -33.33 147.52
C SER A 601 -46.67 -32.46 148.54
N THR A 602 -47.99 -32.54 148.52
CA THR A 602 -48.87 -32.49 149.71
C THR A 602 -49.85 -33.64 149.65
#